data_AF-A0A0M8TTB0-F1
#
_entry.id   AF-A0A0M8TTB0-F1
#
_cell.length_a   1.000
_cell.length_b   1.000
_cell.length_c   1.000
_cell.angle_alpha   90.00
_cell.angle_beta   90.00
_cell.angle_gamma   90.00
#
_symmetry.space_group_name_H-M   'P 1'
#
loop_
_entity.id
_entity.type
_entity.pdbx_description
1 polymer ?
#
loop_
_entity_poly.entity_id
_entity_poly.type
_entity_poly.pdbx_seq_one_letter_code
_entity_poly.pdbx_strand_id
1 'polypeptide(L)'
;MDTERTNPEPMADDAYQPTGTNEEQGDAAPLDLQDAVDERTYDETLAEGYSPPQKPLGVTKYGTTAAEQHDGESLDQRLAQEVPDEPGPVGDGIGDAPDGEGEPVDPEAGTDRAGRLVAPDEGAHADTTKEAVASDVGIDAGAAGAEEAAVHVVEDDTILPDGPQDELPYDEET
;
A
#
# COMPACT_ATOMS: atom_id res chain seq x y z
N MET A 1 46.55 6.85 55.29
CA MET A 1 45.47 6.16 54.57
C MET A 1 45.41 6.82 53.22
N ASP A 2 46.25 6.36 52.30
CA ASP A 2 46.38 6.88 50.95
C ASP A 2 45.64 5.92 50.04
N THR A 3 44.49 6.36 49.52
CA THR A 3 43.68 5.60 48.57
C THR A 3 44.20 5.87 47.17
N GLU A 4 44.79 4.85 46.55
CA GLU A 4 45.16 4.81 45.14
C GLU A 4 43.95 5.18 44.27
N ARG A 5 44.10 6.19 43.40
CA ARG A 5 43.13 6.43 42.33
C ARG A 5 43.44 5.45 41.21
N THR A 6 42.58 4.46 41.03
CA THR A 6 42.56 3.61 39.84
C THR A 6 42.31 4.47 38.59
N ASN A 7 43.20 4.36 37.60
CA ASN A 7 43.01 4.98 36.29
C ASN A 7 41.92 4.17 35.54
N PRO A 8 40.85 4.78 35.03
CA PRO A 8 39.82 4.03 34.31
C PRO A 8 40.41 3.46 33.01
N GLU A 9 40.12 2.18 32.74
CA GLU A 9 40.49 1.51 31.49
C GLU A 9 39.73 2.15 30.30
N PRO A 10 40.35 2.22 29.11
CA PRO A 10 39.70 2.79 27.93
C PRO A 10 38.45 1.99 27.61
N MET A 11 37.31 2.67 27.57
CA MET A 11 36.01 2.06 27.34
C MET A 11 35.78 1.93 25.82
N ALA A 12 34.84 1.08 25.40
CA ALA A 12 34.61 0.76 23.99
C ALA A 12 34.19 1.98 23.13
N ASP A 13 33.83 3.09 23.75
CA ASP A 13 33.53 4.39 23.13
C ASP A 13 34.79 5.22 22.81
N ASP A 14 35.95 4.86 23.36
CA ASP A 14 37.26 5.45 23.03
C ASP A 14 37.90 4.79 21.78
N ALA A 15 37.33 3.68 21.32
CA ALA A 15 37.75 3.03 20.08
C ALA A 15 37.11 3.71 18.87
N TYR A 16 37.84 4.68 18.32
CA TYR A 16 37.58 5.26 16.99
C TYR A 16 36.28 6.09 16.88
N GLN A 17 36.33 7.31 17.39
CA GLN A 17 35.36 8.34 17.01
C GLN A 17 35.79 8.90 15.65
N PRO A 18 34.95 8.88 14.59
CA PRO A 18 35.30 9.52 13.33
C PRO A 18 35.63 10.98 13.61
N THR A 19 36.86 11.37 13.30
CA THR A 19 37.33 12.74 13.47
C THR A 19 36.42 13.64 12.67
N GLY A 20 35.75 14.61 13.31
CA GLY A 20 34.85 15.57 12.68
C GLY A 20 35.51 16.53 11.70
N THR A 21 36.69 16.20 11.18
CA THR A 21 37.15 16.70 9.90
C THR A 21 36.43 15.86 8.85
N ASN A 22 35.50 16.49 8.15
CA ASN A 22 35.08 16.04 6.84
C ASN A 22 36.37 16.00 5.99
N GLU A 23 37.13 14.90 6.07
CA GLU A 23 38.11 14.57 5.05
C GLU A 23 37.32 14.74 3.77
N GLU A 24 37.68 15.72 2.94
CA GLU A 24 37.02 15.94 1.67
C GLU A 24 37.00 14.58 0.98
N GLN A 25 35.83 13.94 0.97
CA GLN A 25 35.57 12.78 0.15
C GLN A 25 35.82 13.30 -1.26
N GLY A 26 37.00 13.03 -1.83
CA GLY A 26 37.34 13.45 -3.20
C GLY A 26 36.35 12.88 -4.22
N ASP A 27 35.62 11.86 -3.79
CA ASP A 27 34.52 11.13 -4.38
C ASP A 27 33.11 11.70 -4.09
N ALA A 28 32.97 12.69 -3.20
CA ALA A 28 31.73 13.46 -2.99
C ALA A 28 31.70 14.77 -3.79
N ALA A 29 32.73 15.05 -4.58
CA ALA A 29 32.64 16.09 -5.59
C ALA A 29 31.56 15.71 -6.62
N PRO A 30 30.78 16.68 -7.12
CA PRO A 30 29.92 16.44 -8.28
C PRO A 30 30.74 15.77 -9.39
N LEU A 31 30.21 14.67 -9.96
CA LEU A 31 30.87 13.94 -11.04
C LEU A 31 31.20 14.88 -12.20
N ASP A 32 32.39 14.75 -12.77
CA ASP A 32 32.70 15.40 -14.04
C ASP A 32 31.83 14.73 -15.12
N LEU A 33 30.99 15.52 -15.77
CA LEU A 33 30.10 15.04 -16.83
C LEU A 33 30.89 14.46 -18.02
N GLN A 34 32.16 14.85 -18.17
CA GLN A 34 33.04 14.34 -19.21
C GLN A 34 33.52 12.90 -18.92
N ASP A 35 33.54 12.49 -17.65
CA ASP A 35 34.06 11.21 -17.19
C ASP A 35 32.97 10.26 -16.67
N ALA A 36 31.71 10.71 -16.61
CA ALA A 36 30.58 9.91 -16.18
C ALA A 36 30.02 9.04 -17.33
N VAL A 37 29.75 7.76 -17.04
CA VAL A 37 29.20 6.81 -18.02
C VAL A 37 27.76 7.17 -18.34
N ASP A 38 27.40 7.15 -19.62
CA ASP A 38 26.07 7.49 -20.15
C ASP A 38 25.60 8.93 -19.86
N GLU A 39 26.49 9.79 -19.37
CA GLU A 39 26.22 11.22 -19.25
C GLU A 39 26.54 11.98 -20.53
N ARG A 40 25.83 13.09 -20.73
CA ARG A 40 26.05 13.97 -21.88
C ARG A 40 27.35 14.72 -21.72
N THR A 41 28.11 14.83 -22.82
CA THR A 41 29.35 15.61 -22.83
C THR A 41 29.07 17.10 -22.69
N TYR A 42 30.04 17.85 -22.18
CA TYR A 42 29.94 19.31 -22.07
C TYR A 42 29.60 19.99 -23.40
N ASP A 43 30.20 19.54 -24.51
CA ASP A 43 29.94 20.09 -25.85
C ASP A 43 28.50 19.80 -26.33
N GLU A 44 27.94 18.63 -26.03
CA GLU A 44 26.54 18.30 -26.34
C GLU A 44 25.57 19.18 -25.56
N THR A 45 25.84 19.42 -24.27
CA THR A 45 25.01 20.34 -23.48
C THR A 45 25.07 21.77 -23.99
N LEU A 46 26.23 22.20 -24.50
CA LEU A 46 26.41 23.55 -25.06
C LEU A 46 25.74 23.70 -26.43
N ALA A 47 25.65 22.62 -27.20
CA ALA A 47 25.01 22.59 -28.52
C ALA A 47 23.48 22.55 -28.45
N GLU A 48 22.90 22.15 -27.32
CA GLU A 48 21.46 22.07 -27.13
C GLU A 48 20.82 23.46 -27.05
N GLY A 49 20.12 23.84 -28.11
CA GLY A 49 19.30 25.05 -28.14
C GLY A 49 17.90 24.78 -27.62
N TYR A 50 17.48 25.48 -26.56
CA TYR A 50 16.06 25.52 -26.21
C TYR A 50 15.29 26.30 -27.27
N SER A 51 14.32 25.67 -27.93
CA SER A 51 13.39 26.34 -28.85
C SER A 51 12.08 26.63 -28.11
N PRO A 52 11.78 27.90 -27.76
CA PRO A 52 10.53 28.23 -27.11
C PRO A 52 9.33 27.88 -27.99
N PRO A 53 8.16 27.61 -27.39
CA PRO A 53 6.92 27.40 -28.15
C PRO A 53 6.68 28.55 -29.14
N GLN A 54 6.41 28.22 -30.41
CA GLN A 54 6.10 29.23 -31.44
C GLN A 54 4.72 29.89 -31.26
N LYS A 55 3.97 29.49 -30.23
CA LYS A 55 2.62 29.97 -29.91
C LYS A 55 2.47 30.11 -28.39
N PRO A 56 1.71 31.12 -27.93
CA PRO A 56 1.42 31.27 -26.51
C PRO A 56 0.64 30.05 -25.98
N LEU A 57 1.09 29.51 -24.85
CA LEU A 57 0.44 28.40 -24.16
C LEU A 57 -0.53 28.93 -23.11
N GLY A 58 -1.68 28.28 -22.96
CA GLY A 58 -2.62 28.59 -21.87
C GLY A 58 -3.42 29.89 -22.01
N VAL A 59 -3.12 30.76 -22.99
CA VAL A 59 -3.82 32.05 -23.17
C VAL A 59 -5.30 31.92 -23.54
N THR A 60 -5.70 30.76 -24.06
CA THR A 60 -7.10 30.43 -24.37
C THR A 60 -7.75 29.53 -23.34
N LYS A 61 -7.06 29.23 -22.22
CA LYS A 61 -7.65 28.44 -21.14
C LYS A 61 -8.62 29.30 -20.32
N TYR A 62 -9.61 28.64 -19.76
CA TYR A 62 -10.52 29.24 -18.79
C TYR A 62 -9.76 29.68 -17.53
N GLY A 63 -10.18 30.78 -16.92
CA GLY A 63 -9.53 31.33 -15.71
C GLY A 63 -8.43 32.37 -16.01
N THR A 64 -8.30 32.82 -17.25
CA THR A 64 -7.35 33.87 -17.63
C THR A 64 -7.92 35.27 -17.42
N THR A 65 -9.25 35.41 -17.31
CA THR A 65 -9.93 36.68 -17.01
C THR A 65 -10.39 36.77 -15.56
N ALA A 66 -10.53 37.99 -15.04
CA ALA A 66 -10.98 38.22 -13.66
C ALA A 66 -12.40 37.67 -13.38
N ALA A 67 -13.28 37.68 -14.37
CA ALA A 67 -14.63 37.13 -14.24
C ALA A 67 -14.59 35.59 -14.13
N GLU A 68 -13.81 34.91 -14.98
CA GLU A 68 -13.67 33.46 -14.93
C GLU A 68 -13.02 32.97 -13.64
N GLN A 69 -12.07 33.74 -13.08
CA GLN A 69 -11.47 33.42 -11.78
C GLN A 69 -12.46 33.57 -10.62
N HIS A 70 -13.37 34.55 -10.72
CA HIS A 70 -14.42 34.75 -9.72
C HIS A 70 -15.46 33.62 -9.79
N ASP A 71 -15.90 33.26 -10.99
CA ASP A 71 -16.94 32.27 -11.21
C ASP A 71 -16.42 30.84 -11.03
N GLY A 72 -15.11 30.63 -11.25
CA GLY A 72 -14.48 29.32 -11.17
C GLY A 72 -14.86 28.42 -12.33
N GLU A 73 -14.16 27.28 -12.44
CA GLU A 73 -14.42 26.29 -13.48
C GLU A 73 -15.50 25.31 -13.03
N SER A 74 -16.45 25.00 -13.92
CA SER A 74 -17.47 23.97 -13.68
C SER A 74 -16.89 22.55 -13.77
N LEU A 75 -17.59 21.58 -13.19
CA LEU A 75 -17.20 20.16 -13.26
C LEU A 75 -17.10 19.68 -14.72
N ASP A 76 -18.06 20.03 -15.57
CA ASP A 76 -18.08 19.62 -16.97
C ASP A 76 -16.87 20.16 -17.75
N GLN A 77 -16.46 21.40 -17.48
CA GLN A 77 -15.27 21.99 -18.08
C GLN A 77 -14.00 21.23 -17.65
N ARG A 78 -13.90 20.87 -16.36
CA ARG A 78 -12.75 20.11 -15.84
C ARG A 78 -12.67 18.73 -16.48
N LEU A 79 -13.80 18.06 -16.63
CA LEU A 79 -13.89 16.75 -17.30
C LEU A 79 -13.53 16.85 -18.79
N ALA A 80 -13.90 17.93 -19.46
CA ALA A 80 -13.53 18.13 -20.87
C ALA A 80 -12.02 18.39 -21.08
N GLN A 81 -11.29 18.78 -20.03
CA GLN A 81 -9.83 18.92 -20.07
C GLN A 81 -9.08 17.61 -19.77
N GLU A 82 -9.78 16.62 -19.20
CA GLU A 82 -9.19 15.32 -18.87
C GLU A 82 -8.86 14.55 -20.15
N VAL A 83 -7.69 13.91 -20.14
CA VAL A 83 -7.29 12.96 -21.17
C VAL A 83 -7.38 11.58 -20.53
N PRO A 84 -8.14 10.62 -21.10
CA PRO A 84 -8.18 9.28 -20.57
C PRO A 84 -6.77 8.70 -20.48
N ASP A 85 -6.48 8.00 -19.39
CA ASP A 85 -5.23 7.25 -19.30
C ASP A 85 -5.16 6.22 -20.43
N GLU A 86 -3.98 6.08 -21.02
CA GLU A 86 -3.73 5.01 -21.99
C GLU A 86 -3.84 3.67 -21.25
N PRO A 87 -4.56 2.68 -21.82
CA PRO A 87 -4.63 1.37 -21.20
C PRO A 87 -3.20 0.82 -21.05
N GLY A 88 -2.87 0.39 -19.83
CA GLY A 88 -1.63 -0.31 -19.57
C GLY A 88 -1.48 -1.54 -20.47
N PRO A 89 -0.25 -2.08 -20.60
CA PRO A 89 -0.06 -3.35 -21.28
C PRO A 89 -1.00 -4.42 -20.69
N VAL A 90 -1.42 -5.36 -21.53
CA VAL A 90 -2.24 -6.50 -21.09
C VAL A 90 -1.43 -7.29 -20.06
N GLY A 91 -1.88 -7.29 -18.81
CA GLY A 91 -1.27 -8.06 -17.74
C GLY A 91 -1.37 -9.57 -18.02
N ASP A 92 -0.50 -10.33 -17.37
CA ASP A 92 -0.50 -11.80 -17.38
C ASP A 92 -1.57 -12.41 -16.47
N GLY A 93 -2.32 -11.56 -15.74
CA GLY A 93 -3.33 -11.96 -14.78
C GLY A 93 -2.78 -12.22 -13.38
N ILE A 94 -1.51 -11.90 -13.11
CA ILE A 94 -0.82 -12.12 -11.85
C ILE A 94 -0.22 -10.79 -11.36
N GLY A 95 -0.69 -10.29 -10.23
CA GLY A 95 -0.19 -9.04 -9.64
C GLY A 95 -0.51 -7.77 -10.45
N ASP A 96 0.14 -6.66 -10.07
CA ASP A 96 -0.02 -5.33 -10.66
C ASP A 96 1.05 -4.97 -11.71
N ALA A 97 2.11 -5.78 -11.82
CA ALA A 97 3.23 -5.55 -12.70
C ALA A 97 3.27 -6.59 -13.84
N PRO A 98 3.12 -6.18 -15.11
CA PRO A 98 3.30 -7.07 -16.26
C PRO A 98 4.74 -7.58 -16.31
N ASP A 99 4.93 -8.88 -16.53
CA ASP A 99 6.24 -9.57 -16.53
C ASP A 99 7.02 -9.45 -15.20
N GLY A 100 6.36 -9.02 -14.12
CA GLY A 100 6.93 -8.96 -12.78
C GLY A 100 6.83 -10.29 -12.05
N GLU A 101 7.53 -10.40 -10.91
CA GLU A 101 7.28 -11.46 -9.93
C GLU A 101 6.00 -11.14 -9.13
N GLY A 102 4.89 -10.88 -9.82
CA GLY A 102 3.60 -10.72 -9.18
C GLY A 102 3.29 -11.97 -8.37
N GLU A 103 2.83 -11.81 -7.14
CA GLU A 103 2.36 -12.93 -6.34
C GLU A 103 0.96 -13.33 -6.83
N PRO A 104 0.73 -14.61 -7.19
CA PRO A 104 -0.61 -15.11 -7.44
C PRO A 104 -1.52 -14.80 -6.26
N VAL A 105 -2.78 -14.45 -6.53
CA VAL A 105 -3.79 -14.27 -5.48
C VAL A 105 -3.90 -15.58 -4.70
N ASP A 106 -3.63 -15.51 -3.40
CA ASP A 106 -3.82 -16.63 -2.50
C ASP A 106 -5.30 -17.05 -2.51
N PRO A 107 -5.64 -18.31 -2.80
CA PRO A 107 -7.02 -18.79 -2.68
C PRO A 107 -7.66 -18.52 -1.32
N GLU A 108 -6.85 -18.44 -0.25
CA GLU A 108 -7.29 -18.12 1.12
C GLU A 108 -7.56 -16.61 1.33
N ALA A 109 -7.39 -15.76 0.31
CA ALA A 109 -7.73 -14.35 0.40
C ALA A 109 -9.24 -14.09 0.30
N GLY A 110 -10.01 -14.98 -0.37
CA GLY A 110 -11.44 -14.82 -0.62
C GLY A 110 -11.78 -13.70 -1.63
N THR A 111 -12.84 -13.88 -2.42
CA THR A 111 -13.27 -12.86 -3.41
C THR A 111 -14.38 -11.96 -2.89
N ASP A 112 -15.21 -12.51 -2.00
CA ASP A 112 -16.37 -11.83 -1.45
C ASP A 112 -16.07 -11.34 -0.04
N ARG A 113 -16.43 -10.09 0.22
CA ARG A 113 -16.30 -9.49 1.56
C ARG A 113 -17.30 -10.15 2.52
N ALA A 114 -16.87 -10.41 3.75
CA ALA A 114 -17.77 -10.80 4.83
C ALA A 114 -18.75 -9.66 5.20
N GLY A 115 -20.01 -10.02 5.42
CA GLY A 115 -21.06 -9.16 5.96
C GLY A 115 -21.15 -9.20 7.48
N ARG A 116 -22.30 -8.78 8.01
CA ARG A 116 -22.57 -8.81 9.44
C ARG A 116 -22.80 -10.25 9.89
N LEU A 117 -22.02 -10.70 10.87
CA LEU A 117 -22.17 -12.01 11.49
C LEU A 117 -23.15 -11.96 12.67
N VAL A 118 -24.12 -12.87 12.69
CA VAL A 118 -25.12 -13.01 13.76
C VAL A 118 -25.05 -14.42 14.34
N ALA A 119 -24.85 -14.51 15.64
CA ALA A 119 -24.87 -15.78 16.36
C ALA A 119 -26.30 -16.34 16.48
N PRO A 120 -26.49 -17.66 16.67
CA PRO A 120 -27.81 -18.28 16.76
C PRO A 120 -28.73 -17.73 17.85
N ASP A 121 -28.16 -17.18 18.92
CA ASP A 121 -28.87 -16.56 20.05
C ASP A 121 -29.18 -15.07 19.82
N GLU A 122 -28.81 -14.54 18.65
CA GLU A 122 -28.95 -13.13 18.25
C GLU A 122 -28.30 -12.13 19.23
N GLY A 123 -27.41 -12.61 20.11
CA GLY A 123 -26.81 -11.82 21.20
C GLY A 123 -27.80 -11.37 22.28
N ALA A 124 -29.03 -11.90 22.28
CA ALA A 124 -30.09 -11.53 23.21
C ALA A 124 -30.71 -12.72 23.96
N HIS A 125 -30.51 -13.94 23.46
CA HIS A 125 -31.04 -15.17 24.03
C HIS A 125 -29.97 -15.94 24.82
N ALA A 126 -30.36 -17.08 25.39
CA ALA A 126 -29.41 -17.93 26.09
C ALA A 126 -28.57 -18.68 25.05
N ASP A 127 -27.25 -18.61 25.20
CA ASP A 127 -26.32 -19.37 24.37
C ASP A 127 -26.44 -20.86 24.68
N THR A 128 -26.82 -21.64 23.67
CA THR A 128 -27.00 -23.09 23.74
C THR A 128 -25.86 -23.87 23.09
N THR A 129 -24.94 -23.18 22.43
CA THR A 129 -23.88 -23.78 21.60
C THR A 129 -22.54 -23.51 22.27
N LYS A 130 -21.62 -24.47 22.26
CA LYS A 130 -20.30 -24.27 22.90
C LYS A 130 -19.27 -23.68 21.93
N GLU A 131 -19.55 -23.84 20.65
CA GLU A 131 -18.75 -23.42 19.52
C GLU A 131 -19.04 -21.95 19.18
N ALA A 132 -18.01 -21.20 18.76
CA ALA A 132 -18.15 -19.83 18.29
C ALA A 132 -18.59 -19.83 16.82
N VAL A 133 -19.91 -19.91 16.59
CA VAL A 133 -20.53 -19.97 15.26
C VAL A 133 -21.44 -18.76 15.03
N ALA A 134 -21.51 -18.30 13.78
CA ALA A 134 -22.38 -17.21 13.37
C ALA A 134 -22.73 -17.34 11.88
N SER A 135 -23.89 -16.83 11.48
CA SER A 135 -24.30 -16.74 10.07
C SER A 135 -24.09 -15.31 9.55
N ASP A 136 -23.55 -15.19 8.34
CA ASP A 136 -23.53 -13.92 7.61
C ASP A 136 -24.94 -13.56 7.12
N VAL A 137 -25.44 -12.39 7.53
CA VAL A 137 -26.75 -11.87 7.14
C VAL A 137 -26.66 -10.67 6.18
N GLY A 138 -25.50 -10.51 5.54
CA GLY A 138 -25.23 -9.53 4.49
C GLY A 138 -24.59 -8.23 4.98
N ILE A 139 -24.21 -7.39 4.00
CA ILE A 139 -23.56 -6.10 4.23
C ILE A 139 -24.58 -5.09 4.77
N ASP A 140 -24.27 -4.46 5.89
CA ASP A 140 -25.03 -3.30 6.37
C ASP A 140 -24.56 -2.05 5.61
N ALA A 141 -25.45 -1.52 4.76
CA ALA A 141 -25.14 -0.61 3.66
C ALA A 141 -24.68 0.79 4.08
N GLY A 142 -23.50 0.91 4.69
CA GLY A 142 -22.79 2.18 4.87
C GLY A 142 -21.99 2.37 6.15
N ALA A 143 -21.92 1.37 7.04
CA ALA A 143 -21.22 1.50 8.34
C ALA A 143 -19.90 0.73 8.43
N ALA A 144 -19.46 0.13 7.33
CA ALA A 144 -18.24 -0.65 7.31
C ALA A 144 -17.00 0.21 7.57
N GLY A 145 -16.31 -0.04 8.69
CA GLY A 145 -14.96 0.47 8.90
C GLY A 145 -13.97 -0.12 7.89
N ALA A 146 -12.76 0.45 7.81
CA ALA A 146 -11.72 -0.07 6.92
C ALA A 146 -11.35 -1.52 7.27
N GLU A 147 -11.34 -1.85 8.57
CA GLU A 147 -11.04 -3.19 9.06
C GLU A 147 -12.14 -4.19 8.67
N GLU A 148 -13.40 -3.78 8.74
CA GLU A 148 -14.54 -4.62 8.37
C GLU A 148 -14.61 -4.84 6.86
N ALA A 149 -14.19 -3.85 6.07
CA ALA A 149 -14.07 -3.97 4.62
C ALA A 149 -12.89 -4.85 4.18
N ALA A 150 -11.94 -5.13 5.07
CA ALA A 150 -10.78 -5.97 4.78
C ALA A 150 -11.04 -7.47 4.99
N VAL A 151 -12.13 -7.86 5.65
CA VAL A 151 -12.46 -9.27 5.94
C VAL A 151 -13.21 -9.90 4.76
N HIS A 152 -12.74 -11.05 4.31
CA HIS A 152 -13.28 -11.80 3.17
C HIS A 152 -13.68 -13.22 3.59
N VAL A 153 -14.63 -13.80 2.85
CA VAL A 153 -15.07 -15.18 3.01
C VAL A 153 -14.23 -16.06 2.10
N VAL A 154 -13.66 -17.11 2.70
CA VAL A 154 -13.02 -18.22 1.98
C VAL A 154 -13.98 -19.39 2.03
N GLU A 155 -14.29 -19.97 0.87
CA GLU A 155 -15.10 -21.18 0.81
C GLU A 155 -14.31 -22.34 1.45
N ASP A 156 -14.87 -22.91 2.52
CA ASP A 156 -14.32 -24.10 3.13
C ASP A 156 -14.85 -25.32 2.36
N ASP A 157 -13.97 -26.00 1.61
CA ASP A 157 -14.28 -27.27 0.96
C ASP A 157 -14.60 -28.38 1.98
N THR A 158 -14.36 -28.14 3.28
CA THR A 158 -14.77 -29.05 4.34
C THR A 158 -16.24 -28.80 4.69
N ILE A 159 -17.09 -29.73 4.23
CA ILE A 159 -18.48 -29.83 4.67
C ILE A 159 -18.46 -30.06 6.19
N LEU A 160 -18.74 -29.01 6.96
CA LEU A 160 -19.00 -29.15 8.39
C LEU A 160 -20.22 -30.07 8.56
N PRO A 161 -20.13 -31.14 9.36
CA PRO A 161 -21.26 -32.03 9.57
C PRO A 161 -22.41 -31.25 10.21
N ASP A 162 -23.55 -31.26 9.56
CA ASP A 162 -24.75 -30.54 9.98
C ASP A 162 -25.35 -31.17 11.25
N GLY A 163 -25.25 -30.49 12.39
CA GLY A 163 -26.06 -30.74 13.59
C GLY A 163 -25.89 -32.07 14.34
N PRO A 164 -26.46 -32.20 15.57
CA PRO A 164 -25.98 -33.12 16.59
C PRO A 164 -26.21 -34.59 16.26
N GLN A 165 -25.21 -35.41 16.56
CA GLN A 165 -25.31 -36.87 16.60
C GLN A 165 -26.14 -37.29 17.82
N ASP A 166 -27.47 -37.13 17.74
CA ASP A 166 -28.38 -37.77 18.69
C ASP A 166 -28.44 -39.29 18.41
N GLU A 167 -28.14 -40.05 19.46
CA GLU A 167 -28.47 -41.46 19.68
C GLU A 167 -27.69 -42.52 18.87
N LEU A 168 -26.49 -42.87 19.34
CA LEU A 168 -26.08 -44.27 19.29
C LEU A 168 -26.53 -44.95 20.59
N PRO A 169 -27.37 -46.01 20.54
CA PRO A 169 -27.77 -46.72 21.74
C PRO A 169 -26.53 -47.38 22.35
N TYR A 170 -26.35 -47.21 23.66
CA TYR A 170 -25.48 -48.08 24.42
C TYR A 170 -26.02 -49.51 24.31
N ASP A 171 -25.27 -50.39 23.64
CA ASP A 171 -25.51 -51.83 23.72
C ASP A 171 -25.19 -52.26 25.16
N GLU A 172 -26.22 -52.47 25.98
CA GLU A 172 -26.10 -53.31 27.15
C GLU A 172 -26.01 -54.77 26.67
N GLU A 173 -24.79 -55.27 26.50
CA GLU A 173 -24.56 -56.72 26.60
C GLU A 173 -24.01 -57.05 27.99
N THR A 174 -24.71 -58.01 28.60
CA THR A 174 -24.58 -58.63 29.93
C THR A 174 -23.27 -59.33 30.19
#